data_AF-A0A7G8IJE4-F1
#
_entry.id   AF-A0A7G8IJE4-F1
#
_cell.length_a   1.000
_cell.length_b   1.000
_cell.length_c   1.000
_cell.angle_alpha   90.00
_cell.angle_beta   90.00
_cell.angle_gamma   90.00
#
_symmetry.space_group_name_H-M   'P 1'
#
loop_
_entity.id
_entity.type
_entity.pdbx_description
1 polymer ?
#
loop_
_entity_poly.entity_id
_entity_poly.type
_entity_poly.pdbx_seq_one_letter_code
_entity_poly.pdbx_strand_id
1 'polypeptide(L)'
;MVVEYGQDVLTRSQKICIHYITWMWERAEGKVKNPYQPKWVLLSASGDHQSCSLEESLDDPELLAARELNTRCPSRLEQPPSRKSFGNFRRKIALVIAGELRCYERNKEFLTGLGEQIDIFTVTTSRFGEAAQKISKKERCFIIDDHIKEFNEDLGLPVSSMKQWHKLSIGLEMIKNSEKFQGWQYKYVIKLRTDYHFVHPQRFIKNVVEACQGNDFGLIGASDKVFAGSRDLMMLLQAFYANLNGWFDQKEGGYWPINARQVLLSDDSIKWYGLNWPIDLVGTPSNTEIWRQQLHKGGRSLADSLAKFKPNHDTKYHRLFKGHPRFASEVSFARFLNFNGIPFRDCRSLRGFLYSDRNTCP
;
A
#
# COMPACT_ATOMS: atom_id res chain seq x y z
N MET A 1 31.16 46.50 -1.84
CA MET A 1 30.06 45.84 -2.58
C MET A 1 29.94 44.42 -2.08
N VAL A 2 29.01 44.21 -1.15
CA VAL A 2 28.59 42.88 -0.67
C VAL A 2 27.30 42.59 -1.41
N VAL A 3 27.24 41.49 -2.16
CA VAL A 3 26.00 41.01 -2.78
C VAL A 3 25.45 39.92 -1.86
N GLU A 4 24.36 40.23 -1.18
CA GLU A 4 23.51 39.27 -0.47
C GLU A 4 22.87 38.32 -1.48
N TYR A 5 22.99 37.00 -1.25
CA TYR A 5 22.06 36.02 -1.80
C TYR A 5 21.19 35.49 -0.67
N GLY A 6 19.88 35.63 -0.88
CA GLY A 6 18.84 35.60 0.13
C GLY A 6 18.53 34.24 0.74
N GLN A 7 17.88 34.33 1.90
CA GLN A 7 17.25 33.23 2.62
C GLN A 7 16.15 32.58 1.77
N ASP A 8 16.36 31.34 1.35
CA ASP A 8 15.31 30.55 0.71
C ASP A 8 14.20 30.20 1.70
N VAL A 9 12.99 30.63 1.34
CA VAL A 9 11.73 30.41 2.06
C VAL A 9 11.32 28.95 1.87
N LEU A 10 11.62 28.10 2.86
CA LEU A 10 11.03 26.76 2.94
C LEU A 10 9.50 26.86 2.92
N THR A 11 8.86 26.11 2.03
CA THR A 11 7.40 26.00 1.98
C THR A 11 6.86 25.38 3.28
N ARG A 12 5.61 25.69 3.64
CA ARG A 12 4.96 25.15 4.86
C ARG A 12 5.02 23.62 4.93
N SER A 13 4.91 22.94 3.79
CA SER A 13 5.01 21.47 3.68
C SER A 13 6.44 20.95 3.93
N GLN A 14 7.46 21.66 3.46
CA GLN A 14 8.87 21.32 3.74
C GLN A 14 9.21 21.56 5.22
N LYS A 15 8.66 22.60 5.85
CA LYS A 15 8.80 22.84 7.29
C LYS A 15 8.15 21.73 8.13
N ILE A 16 7.00 21.20 7.70
CA ILE A 16 6.31 20.07 8.36
C ILE A 16 7.12 18.77 8.22
N CYS A 17 7.67 18.47 7.03
CA CYS A 17 8.54 17.30 6.84
C CYS A 17 9.83 17.40 7.66
N ILE A 18 10.47 18.57 7.70
CA ILE A 18 11.67 18.80 8.52
C ILE A 18 11.32 18.65 10.00
N HIS A 19 10.22 19.24 10.49
CA HIS A 19 9.78 19.03 11.87
C HIS A 19 9.46 17.57 12.19
N TYR A 20 8.86 16.82 11.28
CA TYR A 20 8.56 15.41 11.50
C TYR A 20 9.83 14.54 11.51
N ILE A 21 10.78 14.81 10.62
CA ILE A 21 12.08 14.12 10.57
C ILE A 21 12.93 14.48 11.79
N THR A 22 13.00 15.76 12.18
CA THR A 22 13.67 16.22 13.40
C THR A 22 13.03 15.62 14.65
N TRP A 23 11.69 15.56 14.72
CA TRP A 23 10.98 14.91 15.82
C TRP A 23 11.24 13.40 15.89
N MET A 24 11.28 12.69 14.76
CA MET A 24 11.66 11.27 14.73
C MET A 24 13.13 11.06 15.12
N TRP A 25 14.02 11.97 14.73
CA TRP A 25 15.45 11.93 15.07
C TRP A 25 15.70 12.22 16.55
N GLU A 26 15.10 13.26 17.11
CA GLU A 26 15.19 13.62 18.53
C GLU A 26 14.57 12.55 19.44
N ARG A 27 13.55 11.84 18.94
CA ARG A 27 12.96 10.66 19.59
C ARG A 27 13.87 9.44 19.53
N ALA A 28 14.60 9.22 18.43
CA ALA A 28 15.61 8.18 18.31
C ALA A 28 16.86 8.46 19.19
N GLU A 29 17.17 9.74 19.44
CA GLU A 29 18.27 10.17 20.32
C GLU A 29 17.88 10.30 21.81
N GLY A 30 16.64 9.97 22.19
CA GLY A 30 16.20 9.95 23.59
C GLY A 30 16.04 11.33 24.25
N LYS A 31 15.88 12.40 23.46
CA LYS A 31 15.76 13.79 23.96
C LYS A 31 14.36 14.15 24.48
N VAL A 32 13.36 13.28 24.29
CA VAL A 32 11.97 13.47 24.75
C VAL A 32 11.65 12.47 25.87
N LYS A 33 11.39 12.95 27.09
CA LYS A 33 11.02 12.12 28.26
C LYS A 33 9.51 12.17 28.55
N ASN A 34 8.77 11.08 28.31
CA ASN A 34 7.55 10.71 29.06
C ASN A 34 7.16 9.22 28.80
N PRO A 35 6.30 8.57 29.60
CA PRO A 35 6.66 7.53 30.56
C PRO A 35 6.24 6.10 30.13
N TYR A 36 5.88 5.89 28.86
CA TYR A 36 5.51 4.56 28.37
C TYR A 36 6.64 3.98 27.51
N GLN A 37 7.57 3.29 28.18
CA GLN A 37 8.47 2.34 27.55
C GLN A 37 7.71 1.04 27.29
N PRO A 38 7.49 0.60 26.03
CA PRO A 38 7.42 -0.82 25.78
C PRO A 38 8.82 -1.38 26.05
N LYS A 39 8.95 -2.24 27.06
CA LYS A 39 10.14 -3.06 27.26
C LYS A 39 10.32 -3.94 26.02
N TRP A 40 11.23 -3.57 25.13
CA TRP A 40 11.68 -4.50 24.10
C TRP A 40 12.84 -5.30 24.66
N VAL A 41 12.57 -6.60 24.85
CA VAL A 41 13.61 -7.62 24.97
C VAL A 41 14.35 -7.67 23.63
N LEU A 42 15.67 -7.56 23.71
CA LEU A 42 16.56 -7.93 22.63
C LEU A 42 16.39 -9.43 22.42
N LEU A 43 15.65 -9.86 21.38
CA LEU A 43 15.68 -11.25 20.95
C LEU A 43 17.04 -11.49 20.29
N SER A 44 18.01 -11.89 21.11
CA SER A 44 19.23 -12.54 20.66
C SER A 44 18.87 -13.84 19.96
N ALA A 45 19.53 -14.09 18.84
CA ALA A 45 19.47 -15.36 18.13
C ALA A 45 19.98 -16.49 19.05
N SER A 46 19.07 -17.30 19.59
CA SER A 46 19.26 -18.72 19.94
C SER A 46 17.97 -19.30 20.50
N GLY A 47 17.52 -20.43 19.95
CA GLY A 47 16.57 -21.34 20.60
C GLY A 47 15.12 -21.18 20.13
N ASP A 48 14.65 -22.17 19.36
CA ASP A 48 13.28 -22.65 19.30
C ASP A 48 12.17 -21.60 19.36
N HIS A 49 12.06 -20.83 18.29
CA HIS A 49 10.73 -20.47 17.82
C HIS A 49 10.51 -21.17 16.50
N GLN A 50 9.45 -21.98 16.46
CA GLN A 50 8.77 -22.37 15.24
C GLN A 50 8.69 -21.13 14.36
N SER A 51 9.60 -21.08 13.40
CA SER A 51 9.44 -20.27 12.23
C SER A 51 8.05 -20.58 11.73
N CYS A 52 7.25 -19.54 11.47
CA CYS A 52 6.28 -19.65 10.38
C CYS A 52 7.11 -19.85 9.11
N SER A 53 7.63 -21.07 8.94
CA SER A 53 8.13 -21.61 7.69
C SER A 53 6.90 -21.87 6.83
N LEU A 54 6.41 -20.80 6.24
CA LEU A 54 5.66 -20.89 5.01
C LEU A 54 6.46 -20.03 4.03
N GLU A 55 7.50 -20.67 3.51
CA GLU A 55 7.94 -20.42 2.14
C GLU A 55 6.69 -20.51 1.26
N GLU A 56 5.98 -19.41 1.09
CA GLU A 56 4.98 -19.29 0.05
C GLU A 56 5.72 -18.82 -1.19
N SER A 57 6.36 -19.79 -1.85
CA SER A 57 6.73 -19.67 -3.26
C SER A 57 5.49 -19.28 -4.07
N LEU A 58 5.70 -18.90 -5.34
CA LEU A 58 4.63 -18.73 -6.32
C LEU A 58 3.82 -20.04 -6.57
N ASP A 59 4.04 -21.11 -5.81
CA ASP A 59 3.42 -22.43 -5.94
C ASP A 59 2.18 -22.63 -5.06
N ASP A 60 1.47 -21.56 -4.69
CA ASP A 60 0.13 -21.70 -4.10
C ASP A 60 -0.80 -22.37 -5.13
N PRO A 61 -1.20 -23.65 -4.94
CA PRO A 61 -1.92 -24.39 -5.97
C PRO A 61 -3.32 -23.80 -6.23
N GLU A 62 -3.94 -23.20 -5.20
CA GLU A 62 -5.25 -22.55 -5.34
C GLU A 62 -5.13 -21.26 -6.16
N LEU A 63 -4.11 -20.44 -5.88
CA LEU A 63 -3.82 -19.24 -6.67
C LEU A 63 -3.48 -19.59 -8.13
N LEU A 64 -2.67 -20.62 -8.36
CA LEU A 64 -2.30 -21.08 -9.71
C LEU A 64 -3.51 -21.62 -10.46
N ALA A 65 -4.32 -22.48 -9.83
CA ALA A 65 -5.55 -22.99 -10.42
C ALA A 65 -6.55 -21.86 -10.74
N ALA A 66 -6.72 -20.91 -9.82
CA ALA A 66 -7.58 -19.75 -10.05
C ALA A 66 -7.06 -18.84 -11.18
N ARG A 67 -5.74 -18.67 -11.32
CA ARG A 67 -5.14 -17.95 -12.46
C ARG A 67 -5.34 -18.68 -13.79
N GLU A 68 -5.21 -20.01 -13.80
CA GLU A 68 -5.45 -20.82 -14.99
C GLU A 68 -6.93 -20.75 -15.40
N LEU A 69 -7.84 -20.84 -14.43
CA LEU A 69 -9.28 -20.63 -14.63
C LEU A 69 -9.59 -19.20 -15.13
N ASN A 70 -8.97 -18.16 -14.56
CA ASN A 70 -9.09 -16.78 -15.04
C ASN A 70 -8.66 -16.64 -16.50
N THR A 71 -7.70 -17.45 -16.94
CA THR A 71 -7.17 -17.41 -18.30
C THR A 71 -8.10 -18.13 -19.27
N ARG A 72 -8.59 -19.32 -18.89
CA ARG A 72 -9.33 -20.22 -19.78
C ARG A 72 -10.85 -20.07 -19.71
N CYS A 73 -11.41 -19.88 -18.52
CA CYS A 73 -12.85 -19.83 -18.27
C CYS A 73 -13.20 -18.84 -17.12
N PRO A 74 -13.06 -17.52 -17.34
CA PRO A 74 -13.27 -16.51 -16.28
C PRO A 74 -14.65 -16.56 -15.59
N SER A 75 -15.70 -17.04 -16.28
CA SER A 75 -17.06 -17.16 -15.72
C SER A 75 -17.16 -18.19 -14.60
N ARG A 76 -16.19 -19.11 -14.49
CA ARG A 76 -16.14 -20.13 -13.42
C ARG A 76 -15.48 -19.64 -12.13
N LEU A 77 -15.00 -18.39 -12.10
CA LEU A 77 -14.39 -17.78 -10.91
C LEU A 77 -15.40 -17.14 -9.95
N GLU A 78 -16.69 -17.23 -10.26
CA GLU A 78 -17.74 -16.74 -9.38
C GLU A 78 -17.75 -17.59 -8.10
N GLN A 79 -17.45 -16.94 -6.98
CA GLN A 79 -17.60 -17.55 -5.66
C GLN A 79 -18.40 -16.60 -4.78
N PRO A 80 -19.61 -16.99 -4.34
CA PRO A 80 -20.33 -16.19 -3.38
C PRO A 80 -19.54 -16.13 -2.06
N PRO A 81 -19.55 -14.98 -1.36
CA PRO A 81 -19.07 -14.96 0.01
C PRO A 81 -19.90 -15.96 0.83
N SER A 82 -19.25 -16.67 1.76
CA SER A 82 -20.01 -17.59 2.62
C SER A 82 -20.99 -16.77 3.44
N ARG A 83 -22.29 -17.11 3.38
CA ARG A 83 -23.34 -16.48 4.21
C ARG A 83 -23.20 -16.79 5.71
N LYS A 84 -22.18 -17.56 6.13
CA LYS A 84 -21.92 -17.78 7.55
C LYS A 84 -21.63 -16.43 8.20
N SER A 85 -22.29 -16.16 9.32
CA SER A 85 -22.15 -14.89 10.03
C SER A 85 -20.74 -14.76 10.61
N PHE A 86 -19.83 -14.20 9.83
CA PHE A 86 -18.67 -13.53 10.39
C PHE A 86 -19.26 -12.37 11.21
N GLY A 87 -18.93 -12.29 12.50
CA GLY A 87 -19.57 -11.36 13.42
C GLY A 87 -19.65 -9.92 12.87
N ASN A 88 -20.54 -9.11 13.40
CA ASN A 88 -20.72 -7.74 12.89
C ASN A 88 -19.45 -6.89 13.12
N PHE A 89 -18.71 -6.61 12.05
CA PHE A 89 -17.51 -5.74 12.05
C PHE A 89 -17.83 -4.28 11.75
N ARG A 90 -19.12 -3.93 11.68
CA ARG A 90 -19.55 -2.57 11.42
C ARG A 90 -18.97 -1.67 12.51
N ARG A 91 -18.52 -0.49 12.09
CA ARG A 91 -17.78 0.47 12.91
C ARG A 91 -16.33 0.11 13.27
N LYS A 92 -15.84 -1.09 12.92
CA LYS A 92 -14.41 -1.41 13.06
C LYS A 92 -13.65 -1.19 11.76
N ILE A 93 -14.28 -1.41 10.61
CA ILE A 93 -13.61 -1.42 9.31
C ILE A 93 -14.31 -0.46 8.35
N ALA A 94 -13.51 0.37 7.69
CA ALA A 94 -13.91 1.10 6.49
C ALA A 94 -13.18 0.50 5.28
N LEU A 95 -13.90 0.32 4.17
CA LEU A 95 -13.31 -0.10 2.90
C LEU A 95 -13.45 1.02 1.88
N VAL A 96 -12.34 1.38 1.25
CA VAL A 96 -12.27 2.35 0.16
C VAL A 96 -12.10 1.62 -1.15
N ILE A 97 -13.05 1.84 -2.07
CA ILE A 97 -12.92 1.48 -3.47
C ILE A 97 -12.59 2.75 -4.25
N ALA A 98 -11.33 2.86 -4.67
CA ALA A 98 -10.80 4.03 -5.37
C ALA A 98 -10.47 3.68 -6.82
N GLY A 99 -11.18 4.30 -7.77
CA GLY A 99 -10.92 4.12 -9.19
C GLY A 99 -12.12 3.61 -9.98
N GLU A 100 -11.80 2.92 -11.07
CA GLU A 100 -12.79 2.39 -11.99
C GLU A 100 -13.39 1.09 -11.45
N LEU A 101 -14.72 0.92 -11.62
CA LEU A 101 -15.45 -0.27 -11.18
C LEU A 101 -15.56 -1.33 -12.29
N ARG A 102 -14.47 -1.57 -13.03
CA ARG A 102 -14.45 -2.34 -14.30
C ARG A 102 -15.08 -3.72 -14.20
N CYS A 103 -14.77 -4.45 -13.11
CA CYS A 103 -15.27 -5.80 -12.89
C CYS A 103 -16.33 -5.83 -11.78
N TYR A 104 -17.13 -4.77 -11.63
CA TYR A 104 -18.19 -4.71 -10.61
C TYR A 104 -19.15 -5.89 -10.69
N GLU A 105 -19.69 -6.21 -11.89
CA GLU A 105 -20.69 -7.27 -12.02
C GLU A 105 -20.17 -8.62 -11.51
N ARG A 106 -18.90 -8.97 -11.80
CA ARG A 106 -18.24 -10.19 -11.29
C ARG A 106 -18.03 -10.19 -9.77
N ASN A 107 -17.89 -9.01 -9.17
CA ASN A 107 -17.62 -8.85 -7.73
C ASN A 107 -18.87 -8.46 -6.94
N LYS A 108 -20.03 -8.32 -7.59
CA LYS A 108 -21.23 -7.74 -6.97
C LYS A 108 -21.66 -8.50 -5.73
N GLU A 109 -21.68 -9.82 -5.78
CA GLU A 109 -22.06 -10.66 -4.63
C GLU A 109 -21.07 -10.49 -3.46
N PHE A 110 -19.77 -10.50 -3.76
CA PHE A 110 -18.72 -10.27 -2.78
C PHE A 110 -18.85 -8.89 -2.12
N LEU A 111 -18.97 -7.83 -2.92
CA LEU A 111 -19.10 -6.45 -2.44
C LEU A 111 -20.39 -6.23 -1.65
N THR A 112 -21.50 -6.84 -2.08
CA THR A 112 -22.77 -6.79 -1.35
C THR A 112 -22.63 -7.46 0.01
N GLY A 113 -22.08 -8.67 0.07
CA GLY A 113 -21.84 -9.39 1.32
C GLY A 113 -20.83 -8.69 2.25
N LEU A 114 -19.87 -7.94 1.70
CA LEU A 114 -19.02 -7.05 2.49
C LEU A 114 -19.81 -5.87 3.07
N GLY A 115 -20.68 -5.24 2.27
CA GLY A 115 -21.48 -4.08 2.69
C GLY A 115 -22.45 -4.38 3.84
N GLU A 116 -22.80 -5.65 4.06
CA GLU A 116 -23.56 -6.10 5.23
C GLU A 116 -22.73 -6.05 6.54
N GLN A 117 -21.41 -6.19 6.44
CA GLN A 117 -20.51 -6.35 7.59
C GLN A 117 -19.67 -5.11 7.89
N ILE A 118 -19.41 -4.27 6.89
CA ILE A 118 -18.49 -3.13 6.98
C ILE A 118 -19.04 -1.91 6.25
N ASP A 119 -18.45 -0.74 6.50
CA ASP A 119 -18.81 0.47 5.77
C ASP A 119 -17.94 0.60 4.50
N ILE A 120 -18.59 0.72 3.34
CA ILE A 120 -17.92 0.91 2.05
C ILE A 120 -18.02 2.38 1.62
N PHE A 121 -16.89 2.93 1.19
CA PHE A 121 -16.71 4.25 0.61
C PHE A 121 -16.22 4.09 -0.82
N THR A 122 -16.92 4.67 -1.78
CA THR A 122 -16.58 4.56 -3.20
C THR A 122 -16.23 5.92 -3.76
N VAL A 123 -15.07 6.03 -4.42
CA VAL A 123 -14.65 7.23 -5.16
C VAL A 123 -14.36 6.85 -6.60
N THR A 124 -15.18 7.35 -7.52
CA THR A 124 -15.14 6.97 -8.93
C THR A 124 -15.54 8.11 -9.86
N THR A 125 -15.72 7.82 -11.14
CA THR A 125 -16.20 8.78 -12.15
C THR A 125 -17.67 8.52 -12.50
N SER A 126 -18.30 9.48 -13.19
CA SER A 126 -19.70 9.41 -13.61
C SER A 126 -20.05 8.11 -14.35
N ARG A 127 -19.13 7.61 -15.19
CA ARG A 127 -19.22 6.33 -15.91
C ARG A 127 -19.60 5.15 -15.01
N PHE A 128 -19.17 5.14 -13.75
CA PHE A 128 -19.41 4.06 -12.80
C PHE A 128 -20.38 4.45 -11.67
N GLY A 129 -21.09 5.58 -11.81
CA GLY A 129 -21.94 6.13 -10.76
C GLY A 129 -23.06 5.20 -10.30
N GLU A 130 -23.75 4.54 -11.22
CA GLU A 130 -24.80 3.58 -10.87
C GLU A 130 -24.26 2.38 -10.09
N ALA A 131 -23.13 1.81 -10.53
CA ALA A 131 -22.49 0.71 -9.83
C ALA A 131 -22.04 1.15 -8.43
N ALA A 132 -21.47 2.34 -8.31
CA ALA A 132 -21.04 2.90 -7.02
C ALA A 132 -22.20 3.07 -6.03
N GLN A 133 -23.37 3.52 -6.50
CA GLN A 133 -24.58 3.67 -5.69
C GLN A 133 -25.21 2.33 -5.28
N LYS A 134 -24.95 1.25 -6.03
CA LYS A 134 -25.38 -0.11 -5.64
C LYS A 134 -24.48 -0.72 -4.56
N ILE A 135 -23.19 -0.36 -4.54
CA ILE A 135 -22.20 -0.85 -3.56
C ILE A 135 -22.29 -0.06 -2.24
N SER A 136 -22.36 1.25 -2.34
CA SER A 136 -22.21 2.17 -1.21
C SER A 136 -23.47 3.00 -1.05
N LYS A 137 -23.80 3.33 0.20
CA LYS A 137 -24.85 4.33 0.47
C LYS A 137 -24.50 5.66 -0.19
N LYS A 138 -25.52 6.44 -0.54
CA LYS A 138 -25.37 7.70 -1.28
C LYS A 138 -24.36 8.64 -0.63
N GLU A 139 -24.40 8.79 0.69
CA GLU A 139 -23.51 9.66 1.48
C GLU A 139 -22.05 9.15 1.58
N ARG A 140 -21.77 7.95 1.07
CA ARG A 140 -20.44 7.33 1.02
C ARG A 140 -19.98 7.05 -0.41
N CYS A 141 -20.65 7.66 -1.37
CA CYS A 141 -20.29 7.65 -2.78
C CYS A 141 -19.83 9.04 -3.19
N PHE A 142 -18.69 9.12 -3.88
CA PHE A 142 -18.14 10.36 -4.42
C PHE A 142 -17.86 10.18 -5.90
N ILE A 143 -18.56 10.96 -6.73
CA ILE A 143 -18.41 10.96 -8.18
C ILE A 143 -17.61 12.20 -8.55
N ILE A 144 -16.36 12.01 -8.97
CA ILE A 144 -15.41 13.11 -9.20
C ILE A 144 -15.95 14.14 -10.19
N ASP A 145 -16.61 13.70 -11.25
CA ASP A 145 -17.20 14.53 -12.30
C ASP A 145 -18.20 15.57 -11.75
N ASP A 146 -18.85 15.28 -10.61
CA ASP A 146 -19.81 16.19 -9.98
C ASP A 146 -19.13 17.31 -9.17
N HIS A 147 -17.80 17.26 -9.03
CA HIS A 147 -17.01 18.17 -8.19
C HIS A 147 -15.92 18.86 -9.01
N ILE A 148 -16.20 20.07 -9.52
CA ILE A 148 -15.34 20.78 -10.50
C ILE A 148 -13.85 20.83 -10.12
N LYS A 149 -13.52 21.06 -8.84
CA LYS A 149 -12.15 21.12 -8.35
C LYS A 149 -11.45 19.76 -8.51
N GLU A 150 -12.08 18.70 -7.99
CA GLU A 150 -11.51 17.35 -8.01
C GLU A 150 -11.52 16.78 -9.43
N PHE A 151 -12.50 17.13 -10.25
CA PHE A 151 -12.54 16.79 -11.67
C PHE A 151 -11.35 17.36 -12.43
N ASN A 152 -11.09 18.67 -12.26
CA ASN A 152 -9.96 19.33 -12.90
C ASN A 152 -8.61 18.75 -12.43
N GLU A 153 -8.51 18.40 -11.14
CA GLU A 153 -7.32 17.74 -10.59
C GLU A 153 -7.12 16.35 -11.21
N ASP A 154 -8.16 15.49 -11.26
CA ASP A 154 -8.07 14.16 -11.90
C ASP A 154 -7.71 14.26 -13.40
N LEU A 155 -8.28 15.23 -14.13
CA LEU A 155 -7.95 15.48 -15.54
C LEU A 155 -6.48 15.88 -15.73
N GLY A 156 -5.93 16.68 -14.82
CA GLY A 156 -4.53 17.09 -14.86
C GLY A 156 -3.53 15.95 -14.58
N LEU A 157 -3.99 14.83 -14.03
CA LEU A 157 -3.12 13.70 -13.71
C LEU A 157 -2.79 12.88 -14.96
N PRO A 158 -1.50 12.71 -15.27
CA PRO A 158 -1.05 12.19 -16.56
C PRO A 158 -1.12 10.67 -16.72
N VAL A 159 -1.16 9.93 -15.61
CA VAL A 159 -1.23 8.46 -15.64
C VAL A 159 -2.37 7.97 -14.77
N SER A 160 -3.01 6.89 -15.21
CA SER A 160 -4.19 6.32 -14.55
C SER A 160 -3.92 5.88 -13.11
N SER A 161 -2.71 5.44 -12.80
CA SER A 161 -2.31 5.07 -11.44
C SER A 161 -2.30 6.27 -10.48
N MET A 162 -1.89 7.46 -10.93
CA MET A 162 -1.96 8.68 -10.11
C MET A 162 -3.41 9.03 -9.78
N LYS A 163 -4.32 8.88 -10.75
CA LYS A 163 -5.76 9.06 -10.54
C LYS A 163 -6.32 8.10 -9.47
N GLN A 164 -5.80 6.88 -9.37
CA GLN A 164 -6.20 5.95 -8.30
C GLN A 164 -5.78 6.46 -6.91
N TRP A 165 -4.58 7.03 -6.79
CA TRP A 165 -4.09 7.61 -5.54
C TRP A 165 -4.82 8.89 -5.15
N HIS A 166 -5.20 9.72 -6.12
CA HIS A 166 -6.09 10.86 -5.90
C HIS A 166 -7.46 10.41 -5.35
N LYS A 167 -8.09 9.44 -6.01
CA LYS A 167 -9.36 8.85 -5.54
C LYS A 167 -9.23 8.24 -4.14
N LEU A 168 -8.11 7.59 -3.83
CA LEU A 168 -7.85 7.06 -2.50
C LEU A 168 -7.75 8.19 -1.46
N SER A 169 -7.06 9.30 -1.76
CA SER A 169 -6.92 10.41 -0.82
C SER A 169 -8.27 11.04 -0.47
N ILE A 170 -9.15 11.20 -1.47
CA ILE A 170 -10.56 11.61 -1.29
C ILE A 170 -11.31 10.60 -0.43
N GLY A 171 -11.19 9.30 -0.71
CA GLY A 171 -11.90 8.25 0.06
C GLY A 171 -11.49 8.22 1.53
N LEU A 172 -10.20 8.45 1.82
CA LEU A 172 -9.70 8.60 3.19
C LEU A 172 -10.27 9.86 3.87
N GLU A 173 -10.49 10.94 3.11
CA GLU A 173 -11.12 12.16 3.64
C GLU A 173 -12.60 11.95 3.93
N MET A 174 -13.32 11.20 3.08
CA MET A 174 -14.70 10.81 3.34
C MET A 174 -14.82 9.99 4.63
N ILE A 175 -13.88 9.08 4.88
CA ILE A 175 -13.81 8.33 6.14
C ILE A 175 -13.70 9.31 7.31
N LYS A 176 -12.74 10.23 7.30
CA LYS A 176 -12.55 11.23 8.38
C LYS A 176 -13.80 12.06 8.63
N ASN A 177 -14.47 12.51 7.58
CA ASN A 177 -15.71 13.28 7.69
C ASN A 177 -16.85 12.45 8.28
N SER A 178 -16.94 11.17 7.90
CA SER A 178 -17.90 10.25 8.48
C SER A 178 -17.62 9.98 9.95
N GLU A 179 -16.35 9.75 10.33
CA GLU A 179 -15.92 9.59 11.73
C GLU A 179 -16.31 10.81 12.58
N LYS A 180 -16.06 12.02 12.05
CA LYS A 180 -16.41 13.28 12.71
C LYS A 180 -17.93 13.43 12.88
N PHE A 181 -18.70 13.14 11.84
CA PHE A 181 -20.16 13.23 11.89
C PHE A 181 -20.77 12.23 12.88
N GLN A 182 -20.22 11.01 12.94
CA GLN A 182 -20.78 9.94 13.76
C GLN A 182 -20.23 9.89 15.19
N GLY A 183 -19.12 10.60 15.49
CA GLY A 183 -18.51 10.66 16.82
C GLY A 183 -17.69 9.42 17.22
N TRP A 184 -17.22 8.63 16.25
CA TRP A 184 -16.38 7.45 16.50
C TRP A 184 -15.39 7.21 15.35
N GLN A 185 -14.34 6.42 15.61
CA GLN A 185 -13.28 6.14 14.63
C GLN A 185 -13.26 4.68 14.21
N TYR A 186 -12.99 4.43 12.93
CA TYR A 186 -12.70 3.08 12.45
C TYR A 186 -11.37 2.59 13.05
N LYS A 187 -11.24 1.28 13.25
CA LYS A 187 -9.98 0.66 13.69
C LYS A 187 -9.07 0.35 12.51
N TYR A 188 -9.66 -0.09 11.40
CA TYR A 188 -8.94 -0.55 10.22
C TYR A 188 -9.52 0.10 8.97
N VAL A 189 -8.64 0.35 8.01
CA VAL A 189 -9.04 0.80 6.67
C VAL A 189 -8.46 -0.17 5.65
N ILE A 190 -9.29 -0.52 4.67
CA ILE A 190 -8.94 -1.39 3.55
C ILE A 190 -9.04 -0.56 2.28
N LYS A 191 -8.02 -0.62 1.42
CA LYS A 191 -8.11 -0.16 0.03
C LYS A 191 -8.30 -1.37 -0.86
N LEU A 192 -9.29 -1.32 -1.76
CA LEU A 192 -9.60 -2.41 -2.67
C LEU A 192 -9.76 -1.91 -4.11
N ARG A 193 -9.29 -2.71 -5.07
CA ARG A 193 -9.62 -2.58 -6.49
C ARG A 193 -10.63 -3.65 -6.88
N THR A 194 -11.62 -3.28 -7.67
CA THR A 194 -12.67 -4.22 -8.11
C THR A 194 -12.22 -5.14 -9.23
N ASP A 195 -11.12 -4.84 -9.93
CA ASP A 195 -10.56 -5.72 -10.97
C ASP A 195 -9.57 -6.75 -10.41
N TYR A 196 -9.54 -6.93 -9.09
CA TYR A 196 -8.69 -7.88 -8.39
C TYR A 196 -9.52 -9.03 -7.82
N HIS A 197 -9.22 -10.26 -8.22
CA HIS A 197 -9.84 -11.48 -7.70
C HIS A 197 -9.10 -11.97 -6.46
N PHE A 198 -9.84 -12.34 -5.42
CA PHE A 198 -9.30 -12.93 -4.19
C PHE A 198 -9.44 -14.44 -4.22
N VAL A 199 -8.36 -15.16 -3.87
CA VAL A 199 -8.39 -16.63 -3.79
C VAL A 199 -9.28 -17.11 -2.65
N HIS A 200 -9.33 -16.35 -1.54
CA HIS A 200 -10.11 -16.70 -0.36
C HIS A 200 -11.05 -15.56 0.10
N PRO A 201 -12.04 -15.18 -0.72
CA PRO A 201 -12.90 -14.03 -0.43
C PRO A 201 -13.71 -14.23 0.86
N GLN A 202 -14.03 -15.48 1.22
CA GLN A 202 -14.79 -15.79 2.44
C GLN A 202 -13.98 -15.52 3.72
N ARG A 203 -12.64 -15.48 3.64
CA ARG A 203 -11.77 -15.24 4.81
C ARG A 203 -11.30 -13.78 4.91
N PHE A 204 -11.64 -12.95 3.92
CA PHE A 204 -11.11 -11.60 3.72
C PHE A 204 -11.15 -10.73 4.98
N ILE A 205 -12.34 -10.47 5.54
CA ILE A 205 -12.49 -9.56 6.67
C ILE A 205 -11.84 -10.10 7.94
N LYS A 206 -12.04 -11.39 8.23
CA LYS A 206 -11.50 -12.04 9.43
C LYS A 206 -9.97 -11.98 9.45
N ASN A 207 -9.34 -12.39 8.35
CA ASN A 207 -7.89 -12.42 8.24
C ASN A 207 -7.29 -11.01 8.27
N VAL A 208 -7.96 -10.01 7.68
CA VAL A 208 -7.53 -8.60 7.79
C VAL A 208 -7.56 -8.14 9.24
N VAL A 209 -8.63 -8.44 9.97
CA VAL A 209 -8.74 -8.06 11.39
C VAL A 209 -7.66 -8.75 12.23
N GLU A 210 -7.49 -10.06 12.07
CA GLU A 210 -6.50 -10.84 12.81
C GLU A 210 -5.07 -10.36 12.54
N ALA A 211 -4.73 -10.13 11.27
CA ALA A 211 -3.42 -9.66 10.88
C ALA A 211 -3.13 -8.22 11.35
N CYS A 212 -4.16 -7.38 11.48
CA CYS A 212 -4.03 -6.02 12.03
C CYS A 212 -4.13 -5.94 13.57
N GLN A 213 -4.58 -7.01 14.25
CA GLN A 213 -4.71 -7.06 15.72
C GLN A 213 -3.41 -7.42 16.42
N GLY A 214 -2.46 -8.06 15.72
CA GLY A 214 -1.12 -8.25 16.26
C GLY A 214 -0.50 -6.90 16.61
N ASN A 215 0.42 -6.86 17.58
CA ASN A 215 1.27 -5.69 17.87
C ASN A 215 2.24 -5.36 16.71
N ASP A 216 1.91 -5.80 15.50
CA ASP A 216 2.73 -5.74 14.33
C ASP A 216 2.47 -4.46 13.55
N PHE A 217 3.47 -3.59 13.64
CA PHE A 217 3.55 -2.35 12.92
C PHE A 217 3.72 -2.64 11.42
N GLY A 218 2.70 -2.39 10.60
CA GLY A 218 2.80 -2.53 9.15
C GLY A 218 1.47 -2.49 8.41
N LEU A 219 1.57 -2.48 7.08
CA LEU A 219 0.45 -2.77 6.18
C LEU A 219 0.44 -4.27 5.85
N ILE A 220 -0.73 -4.76 5.49
CA ILE A 220 -0.90 -6.08 4.87
C ILE A 220 -1.50 -5.90 3.48
N GLY A 221 -1.15 -6.74 2.51
CA GLY A 221 -1.77 -6.63 1.20
C GLY A 221 -1.11 -7.40 0.10
N ALA A 222 -1.51 -7.04 -1.12
CA ALA A 222 -0.94 -7.52 -2.36
C ALA A 222 -0.73 -6.32 -3.30
N SER A 223 0.46 -5.72 -3.19
CA SER A 223 0.87 -4.53 -3.95
C SER A 223 0.02 -3.27 -3.66
N ASP A 224 0.16 -2.24 -4.48
CA ASP A 224 -0.65 -1.01 -4.48
C ASP A 224 -2.13 -1.24 -4.85
N LYS A 225 -2.48 -2.46 -5.26
CA LYS A 225 -3.81 -2.83 -5.74
C LYS A 225 -4.80 -3.05 -4.61
N VAL A 226 -4.39 -3.81 -3.60
CA VAL A 226 -5.19 -4.11 -2.41
C VAL A 226 -4.27 -4.12 -1.20
N PHE A 227 -4.63 -3.37 -0.18
CA PHE A 227 -3.91 -3.36 1.08
C PHE A 227 -4.80 -2.87 2.23
N ALA A 228 -4.42 -3.20 3.45
CA ALA A 228 -5.11 -2.81 4.66
C ALA A 228 -4.10 -2.50 5.78
N GLY A 229 -4.57 -1.79 6.79
CA GLY A 229 -3.79 -1.52 7.99
C GLY A 229 -4.64 -0.88 9.07
N SER A 230 -3.98 -0.48 10.16
CA SER A 230 -4.61 0.37 11.16
C SER A 230 -5.08 1.67 10.52
N ARG A 231 -6.16 2.24 11.07
CA ARG A 231 -6.72 3.49 10.58
C ARG A 231 -5.66 4.60 10.52
N ASP A 232 -4.84 4.75 11.56
CA ASP A 232 -3.84 5.80 11.61
C ASP A 232 -2.75 5.64 10.55
N LEU A 233 -2.28 4.40 10.34
CA LEU A 233 -1.31 4.10 9.29
C LEU A 233 -1.89 4.38 7.90
N MET A 234 -3.14 4.00 7.66
CA MET A 234 -3.82 4.26 6.39
C MET A 234 -4.04 5.75 6.14
N MET A 235 -4.25 6.56 7.19
CA MET A 235 -4.35 8.02 7.05
C MET A 235 -3.03 8.68 6.65
N LEU A 236 -1.87 8.07 6.93
CA LEU A 236 -0.58 8.56 6.41
C LEU A 236 -0.53 8.53 4.88
N LEU A 237 -1.32 7.68 4.22
CA LEU A 237 -1.35 7.58 2.76
C LEU A 237 -1.98 8.79 2.08
N GLN A 238 -2.70 9.65 2.80
CA GLN A 238 -3.08 10.96 2.24
C GLN A 238 -1.82 11.80 1.92
N ALA A 239 -0.76 11.69 2.74
CA ALA A 239 0.50 12.37 2.47
C ALA A 239 1.24 11.79 1.26
N PHE A 240 1.03 10.51 0.92
CA PHE A 240 1.60 9.93 -0.29
C PHE A 240 1.08 10.66 -1.54
N TYR A 241 -0.24 10.85 -1.65
CA TYR A 241 -0.83 11.58 -2.77
C TYR A 241 -0.35 13.04 -2.84
N ALA A 242 -0.35 13.74 -1.70
CA ALA A 242 0.08 15.14 -1.63
C ALA A 242 1.54 15.36 -2.08
N ASN A 243 2.39 14.32 -1.97
CA ASN A 243 3.80 14.38 -2.34
C ASN A 243 4.11 13.72 -3.69
N LEU A 244 3.11 13.20 -4.40
CA LEU A 244 3.33 12.36 -5.59
C LEU A 244 4.16 13.09 -6.66
N ASN A 245 3.79 14.31 -7.02
CA ASN A 245 4.49 15.07 -8.06
C ASN A 245 5.91 15.48 -7.64
N GLY A 246 6.12 15.82 -6.37
CA GLY A 246 7.41 16.31 -5.89
C GLY A 246 8.44 15.19 -5.69
N TRP A 247 7.98 14.02 -5.26
CA TRP A 247 8.85 12.93 -4.82
C TRP A 247 8.89 11.76 -5.80
N PHE A 248 7.85 11.56 -6.61
CA PHE A 248 7.70 10.31 -7.37
C PHE A 248 7.50 10.49 -8.88
N ASP A 249 6.71 11.47 -9.34
CA ASP A 249 6.51 11.68 -10.78
C ASP A 249 7.82 12.06 -11.49
N GLN A 250 8.17 11.33 -12.54
CA GLN A 250 9.41 11.47 -13.31
C GLN A 250 10.71 11.29 -12.49
N LYS A 251 10.62 10.79 -11.25
CA LYS A 251 11.77 10.53 -10.37
C LYS A 251 12.12 9.05 -10.28
N GLU A 252 11.67 8.23 -11.24
CA GLU A 252 11.95 6.80 -11.29
C GLU A 252 13.45 6.49 -11.37
N GLY A 253 14.25 7.40 -11.92
CA GLY A 253 15.71 7.30 -11.99
C GLY A 253 16.43 7.62 -10.67
N GLY A 254 15.79 8.32 -9.73
CA GLY A 254 16.43 8.86 -8.53
C GLY A 254 16.77 7.81 -7.48
N TYR A 255 17.90 7.99 -6.79
CA TYR A 255 18.24 7.17 -5.63
C TYR A 255 17.50 7.65 -4.38
N TRP A 256 16.98 6.68 -3.64
CA TRP A 256 16.31 6.88 -2.36
C TRP A 256 16.99 5.99 -1.31
N PRO A 257 17.39 6.52 -0.14
CA PRO A 257 18.01 5.72 0.90
C PRO A 257 17.16 4.50 1.25
N ILE A 258 17.81 3.33 1.34
CA ILE A 258 17.11 2.06 1.50
C ILE A 258 17.12 1.64 2.97
N ASN A 259 15.93 1.43 3.51
CA ASN A 259 15.71 0.87 4.84
C ASN A 259 15.68 -0.66 4.74
N ALA A 260 16.85 -1.29 4.85
CA ALA A 260 16.99 -2.73 4.74
C ALA A 260 16.12 -3.49 5.77
N ARG A 261 15.92 -2.94 6.98
CA ARG A 261 15.04 -3.55 7.98
C ARG A 261 13.59 -3.60 7.50
N GLN A 262 13.08 -2.49 6.93
CA GLN A 262 11.73 -2.46 6.37
C GLN A 262 11.59 -3.47 5.23
N VAL A 263 12.59 -3.57 4.35
CA VAL A 263 12.59 -4.53 3.23
C VAL A 263 12.57 -5.98 3.72
N LEU A 264 13.42 -6.33 4.68
CA LEU A 264 13.50 -7.69 5.23
C LEU A 264 12.22 -8.10 5.97
N LEU A 265 11.51 -7.15 6.58
CA LEU A 265 10.20 -7.38 7.23
C LEU A 265 9.01 -7.33 6.26
N SER A 266 9.25 -6.99 4.99
CA SER A 266 8.21 -6.89 3.97
C SER A 266 8.22 -8.11 3.07
N ASP A 267 7.09 -8.37 2.43
CA ASP A 267 6.89 -9.32 1.35
C ASP A 267 7.27 -8.73 -0.02
N ASP A 268 7.46 -9.58 -1.03
CA ASP A 268 7.84 -9.19 -2.40
C ASP A 268 6.70 -8.50 -3.19
N SER A 269 5.46 -8.61 -2.75
CA SER A 269 4.30 -7.98 -3.39
C SER A 269 4.42 -6.45 -3.45
N ILE A 270 5.16 -5.81 -2.53
CA ILE A 270 5.37 -4.36 -2.52
C ILE A 270 6.40 -3.88 -3.56
N LYS A 271 7.06 -4.78 -4.30
CA LYS A 271 8.03 -4.42 -5.36
C LYS A 271 9.23 -3.59 -4.88
N TRP A 272 9.70 -3.82 -3.65
CA TRP A 272 10.93 -3.20 -3.12
C TRP A 272 12.17 -3.47 -4.00
N TYR A 273 12.18 -4.56 -4.75
CA TYR A 273 13.21 -4.92 -5.71
C TYR A 273 13.19 -4.06 -7.00
N GLY A 274 12.25 -3.12 -7.10
CA GLY A 274 12.22 -2.05 -8.09
C GLY A 274 12.88 -0.74 -7.63
N LEU A 275 13.34 -0.66 -6.38
CA LEU A 275 14.14 0.47 -5.89
C LEU A 275 15.51 0.52 -6.61
N ASN A 276 16.18 1.67 -6.55
CA ASN A 276 17.52 1.84 -7.08
C ASN A 276 18.56 1.30 -6.11
N TRP A 277 19.02 0.07 -6.30
CA TRP A 277 20.00 -0.55 -5.43
C TRP A 277 21.43 -0.37 -5.96
N PRO A 278 22.37 0.21 -5.19
CA PRO A 278 23.74 0.42 -5.66
C PRO A 278 24.45 -0.91 -5.92
N ILE A 279 24.93 -1.12 -7.15
CA ILE A 279 25.59 -2.37 -7.54
C ILE A 279 26.81 -2.67 -6.66
N ASP A 280 27.56 -1.64 -6.28
CA ASP A 280 28.76 -1.83 -5.46
C ASP A 280 28.44 -2.35 -4.05
N LEU A 281 27.21 -2.19 -3.57
CA LEU A 281 26.78 -2.65 -2.25
C LEU A 281 26.07 -4.01 -2.30
N VAL A 282 25.24 -4.25 -3.32
CA VAL A 282 24.39 -5.46 -3.37
C VAL A 282 24.65 -6.36 -4.57
N GLY A 283 25.55 -5.98 -5.46
CA GLY A 283 25.78 -6.68 -6.72
C GLY A 283 24.59 -6.62 -7.66
N THR A 284 24.45 -7.67 -8.48
CA THR A 284 23.39 -7.82 -9.49
C THR A 284 22.66 -9.16 -9.30
N PRO A 285 21.90 -9.34 -8.21
CA PRO A 285 21.13 -10.56 -7.98
C PRO A 285 20.15 -10.81 -9.14
N SER A 286 20.03 -12.06 -9.57
CA SER A 286 19.20 -12.41 -10.74
C SER A 286 17.71 -12.55 -10.42
N ASN A 287 17.35 -12.73 -9.14
CA ASN A 287 15.98 -12.84 -8.66
C ASN A 287 15.85 -12.30 -7.21
N THR A 288 14.62 -12.20 -6.71
CA THR A 288 14.35 -11.64 -5.37
C THR A 288 14.84 -12.53 -4.24
N GLU A 289 14.86 -13.85 -4.44
CA GLU A 289 15.33 -14.83 -3.45
C GLU A 289 16.82 -14.65 -3.16
N ILE A 290 17.66 -14.65 -4.21
CA ILE A 290 19.10 -14.40 -4.09
C ILE A 290 19.33 -13.03 -3.44
N TRP A 291 18.51 -12.04 -3.78
CA TRP A 291 18.60 -10.71 -3.18
C TRP A 291 18.33 -10.73 -1.68
N ARG A 292 17.28 -11.41 -1.23
CA ARG A 292 16.97 -11.57 0.21
C ARG A 292 18.10 -12.25 0.95
N GLN A 293 18.64 -13.34 0.39
CA GLN A 293 19.78 -14.05 0.99
C GLN A 293 21.00 -13.13 1.16
N GLN A 294 21.30 -12.29 0.17
CA GLN A 294 22.36 -11.29 0.26
C GLN A 294 22.08 -10.24 1.36
N LEU A 295 20.85 -9.73 1.43
CA LEU A 295 20.47 -8.75 2.46
C LEU A 295 20.57 -9.35 3.86
N HIS A 296 20.10 -10.58 4.06
CA HIS A 296 20.23 -11.31 5.33
C HIS A 296 21.69 -11.56 5.70
N LYS A 297 22.51 -12.04 4.75
CA LYS A 297 23.93 -12.31 4.97
C LYS A 297 24.72 -11.04 5.29
N GLY A 298 24.40 -9.93 4.62
CA GLY A 298 25.04 -8.63 4.87
C GLY A 298 24.63 -8.00 6.20
N GLY A 299 23.44 -8.35 6.71
CA GLY A 299 22.96 -7.99 8.04
C GLY A 299 23.03 -6.48 8.32
N ARG A 300 23.41 -6.14 9.56
CA ARG A 300 23.50 -4.75 10.02
C ARG A 300 24.51 -3.91 9.24
N SER A 301 25.65 -4.49 8.87
CA SER A 301 26.71 -3.76 8.16
C SER A 301 26.22 -3.27 6.80
N LEU A 302 25.55 -4.14 6.03
CA LEU A 302 24.99 -3.75 4.74
C LEU A 302 23.84 -2.74 4.91
N ALA A 303 22.99 -2.93 5.91
CA ALA A 303 21.91 -1.98 6.22
C ALA A 303 22.45 -0.57 6.52
N ASP A 304 23.50 -0.45 7.33
CA ASP A 304 24.14 0.83 7.65
C ASP A 304 24.79 1.46 6.42
N SER A 305 25.43 0.67 5.56
CA SER A 305 26.00 1.14 4.29
C SER A 305 24.93 1.67 3.34
N LEU A 306 23.79 0.97 3.20
CA LEU A 306 22.67 1.39 2.37
C LEU A 306 22.02 2.69 2.88
N ALA A 307 21.88 2.84 4.20
CA ALA A 307 21.30 4.04 4.79
C ALA A 307 22.18 5.29 4.62
N LYS A 308 23.51 5.11 4.59
CA LYS A 308 24.50 6.19 4.49
C LYS A 308 25.00 6.42 3.06
N PHE A 309 24.53 5.64 2.10
CA PHE A 309 25.01 5.69 0.72
C PHE A 309 24.73 7.07 0.10
N LYS A 310 25.77 7.66 -0.48
CA LYS A 310 25.69 8.95 -1.20
C LYS A 310 25.99 8.69 -2.67
N PRO A 311 25.00 8.80 -3.57
CA PRO A 311 25.23 8.55 -4.99
C PRO A 311 26.14 9.61 -5.59
N ASN A 312 26.96 9.20 -6.53
CA ASN A 312 27.76 10.06 -7.41
C ASN A 312 27.33 9.87 -8.88
N HIS A 313 27.96 10.59 -9.80
CA HIS A 313 27.61 10.58 -11.23
C HIS A 313 27.84 9.21 -11.90
N ASP A 314 28.78 8.40 -11.39
CA ASP A 314 29.12 7.08 -11.94
C ASP A 314 28.35 5.93 -11.27
N THR A 315 27.51 6.23 -10.28
CA THR A 315 26.82 5.21 -9.51
C THR A 315 25.89 4.40 -10.41
N LYS A 316 26.14 3.09 -10.46
CA LYS A 316 25.28 2.14 -11.18
C LYS A 316 24.29 1.49 -10.24
N TYR A 317 23.07 1.31 -10.72
CA TYR A 317 21.98 0.71 -9.97
C TYR A 317 21.52 -0.59 -10.61
N HIS A 318 21.15 -1.54 -9.77
CA HIS A 318 20.44 -2.75 -10.15
C HIS A 318 18.97 -2.64 -9.74
N ARG A 319 18.08 -3.15 -10.60
CA ARG A 319 16.65 -3.32 -10.32
C ARG A 319 16.14 -4.55 -11.04
N LEU A 320 15.32 -5.35 -10.36
CA LEU A 320 14.61 -6.46 -10.98
C LEU A 320 13.26 -6.04 -11.57
N PHE A 321 12.75 -4.87 -11.17
CA PHE A 321 11.52 -4.30 -11.71
C PHE A 321 11.72 -2.84 -12.09
N LYS A 322 11.53 -2.52 -13.37
CA LYS A 322 11.71 -1.15 -13.88
C LYS A 322 10.44 -0.30 -13.75
N GLY A 323 9.26 -0.93 -13.81
CA GLY A 323 7.96 -0.26 -13.79
C GLY A 323 7.73 0.67 -15.00
N HIS A 324 6.75 1.57 -14.88
CA HIS A 324 6.47 2.59 -15.90
C HIS A 324 7.48 3.75 -15.77
N PRO A 325 8.07 4.27 -16.87
CA PRO A 325 9.16 5.25 -16.81
C PRO A 325 8.77 6.60 -16.21
N ARG A 326 7.49 6.98 -16.31
CA ARG A 326 6.96 8.20 -15.70
C ARG A 326 6.62 8.07 -14.22
N PHE A 327 5.75 7.11 -13.89
CA PHE A 327 5.32 6.84 -12.52
C PHE A 327 4.96 5.36 -12.37
N ALA A 328 5.88 4.60 -11.81
CA ALA A 328 5.70 3.21 -11.45
C ALA A 328 5.05 3.14 -10.07
N SER A 329 3.72 3.18 -10.05
CA SER A 329 2.91 3.22 -8.80
C SER A 329 3.36 2.23 -7.72
N GLU A 330 3.62 0.98 -8.09
CA GLU A 330 4.10 -0.04 -7.15
C GLU A 330 5.47 0.31 -6.56
N VAL A 331 6.41 0.80 -7.38
CA VAL A 331 7.75 1.21 -6.93
C VAL A 331 7.68 2.49 -6.09
N SER A 332 6.87 3.46 -6.51
CA SER A 332 6.67 4.71 -5.77
C SER A 332 6.02 4.46 -4.42
N PHE A 333 5.06 3.54 -4.36
CA PHE A 333 4.49 3.10 -3.10
C PHE A 333 5.54 2.38 -2.23
N ALA A 334 6.37 1.50 -2.81
CA ALA A 334 7.50 0.88 -2.12
C ALA A 334 8.47 1.92 -1.53
N ARG A 335 8.81 2.96 -2.31
CA ARG A 335 9.67 4.08 -1.86
C ARG A 335 9.05 4.80 -0.67
N PHE A 336 7.76 5.08 -0.73
CA PHE A 336 7.06 5.73 0.37
C PHE A 336 7.07 4.89 1.64
N LEU A 337 6.77 3.59 1.55
CA LEU A 337 6.80 2.71 2.71
C LEU A 337 8.21 2.54 3.26
N ASN A 338 9.22 2.41 2.40
CA ASN A 338 10.63 2.38 2.76
C ASN A 338 11.05 3.66 3.51
N PHE A 339 10.69 4.83 2.99
CA PHE A 339 10.99 6.13 3.59
C PHE A 339 10.37 6.27 4.99
N ASN A 340 9.13 5.79 5.16
CA ASN A 340 8.42 5.84 6.45
C ASN A 340 8.73 4.62 7.34
N GLY A 341 9.58 3.69 6.91
CA GLY A 341 9.90 2.48 7.65
C GLY A 341 8.69 1.56 7.93
N ILE A 342 7.69 1.55 7.05
CA ILE A 342 6.45 0.79 7.18
C ILE A 342 6.62 -0.59 6.52
N PRO A 343 6.67 -1.71 7.27
CA PRO A 343 6.68 -3.04 6.69
C PRO A 343 5.39 -3.31 5.92
N PHE A 344 5.49 -4.02 4.79
CA PHE A 344 4.36 -4.46 4.00
C PHE A 344 4.33 -5.98 3.96
N ARG A 345 3.37 -6.59 4.63
CA ARG A 345 3.32 -8.03 4.79
C ARG A 345 2.31 -8.63 3.85
N ASP A 346 2.56 -9.89 3.51
CA ASP A 346 1.58 -10.66 2.81
C ASP A 346 0.43 -11.08 3.75
N CYS A 347 -0.76 -11.23 3.16
CA CYS A 347 -1.91 -11.79 3.82
C CYS A 347 -2.64 -12.69 2.82
N ARG A 348 -2.73 -13.98 3.11
CA ARG A 348 -3.33 -14.97 2.21
C ARG A 348 -4.71 -14.61 1.67
N SER A 349 -5.55 -13.96 2.48
CA SER A 349 -6.88 -13.55 2.01
C SER A 349 -6.87 -12.34 1.10
N LEU A 350 -5.78 -11.56 1.12
CA LEU A 350 -5.53 -10.44 0.22
C LEU A 350 -4.74 -10.87 -1.03
N ARG A 351 -4.19 -12.10 -1.04
CA ARG A 351 -3.59 -12.68 -2.23
C ARG A 351 -4.62 -12.85 -3.34
N GLY A 352 -4.18 -12.55 -4.54
CA GLY A 352 -5.04 -12.53 -5.69
C GLY A 352 -4.32 -12.21 -6.98
N PHE A 353 -5.11 -11.92 -7.99
CA PHE A 353 -4.63 -11.50 -9.30
C PHE A 353 -5.63 -10.58 -9.99
N LEU A 354 -5.14 -9.83 -10.97
CA LEU A 354 -6.02 -9.04 -11.83
C LEU A 354 -6.83 -9.97 -12.72
N TYR A 355 -8.14 -9.75 -12.79
CA TYR A 355 -8.99 -10.47 -13.73
C TYR A 355 -8.48 -10.27 -15.16
N SER A 356 -8.45 -11.35 -15.93
CA SER A 356 -8.11 -11.30 -17.35
C SER A 356 -9.40 -11.05 -18.12
N ASP A 357 -9.78 -9.78 -18.25
CA ASP A 357 -10.89 -9.40 -19.13
C ASP A 357 -10.53 -9.57 -20.63
N ARG A 358 -9.33 -10.07 -20.94
CA ARG A 358 -8.80 -10.20 -22.31
C ARG A 358 -9.64 -11.07 -23.25
N ASN A 359 -10.56 -11.90 -22.73
CA ASN A 359 -11.38 -12.81 -23.54
C ASN A 359 -12.90 -12.63 -23.36
N THR A 360 -13.36 -11.60 -22.62
CA THR A 360 -14.80 -11.37 -22.39
C THR A 360 -15.15 -9.89 -22.45
N CYS A 361 -14.73 -9.23 -23.52
CA CYS A 361 -15.48 -8.11 -24.05
C CYS A 361 -15.97 -8.55 -25.43
N PRO A 362 -17.21 -9.05 -25.58
CA PRO A 362 -17.87 -8.95 -26.87
C PRO A 362 -17.97 -7.48 -27.32
#